data_AF-A0A928VD92-F1
#
_entry.id   AF-A0A928VD92-F1
#
_cell.length_a   1.000
_cell.length_b   1.000
_cell.length_c   1.000
_cell.angle_alpha   90.00
_cell.angle_beta   90.00
_cell.angle_gamma   90.00
#
_symmetry.space_group_name_H-M   'P 1'
#
loop_
_entity.id
_entity.type
_entity.pdbx_description
1 polymer ?
#
loop_
_entity_poly.entity_id
_entity_poly.type
_entity_poly.pdbx_seq_one_letter_code
_entity_poly.pdbx_strand_id
1 'polypeptide(L)'
;MPEQTDPQSTDLVMGGTAPSPIDAVVLGGISGLKARFEHAEIEQKRSILSEAIQYGEEGIALLWRGLEDDSLKVRSHSYFLLKSVGVQARELEMGIPLKVGDHIYGVYQSSVTYGDDWYYINSSIDDEEEDDEDWDDKPDFYHVGQTKEGKEFVYISEVPGRDPSMSEYDYYHPSLVRHYIEQVVAEEVAQAVYCNHFSDLYCEIHEIDETWSAPDIDLRAWVETNNITIDAVFTEDRGGWGDQEWQYRCRVLMSLQKQKQFNRLRELWEQLEYSPLGFVHEHLIDRTCYLRLSNDDTTA
;
A
#
# COMPACT_ATOMS: atom_id res chain seq x y z
N MET A 1 20.91 31.86 45.55
CA MET A 1 20.47 30.49 45.91
C MET A 1 19.98 29.86 44.63
N PRO A 2 20.53 28.73 44.15
CA PRO A 2 19.99 28.06 42.99
C PRO A 2 18.77 27.22 43.39
N GLU A 3 17.78 27.22 42.51
CA GLU A 3 16.49 26.53 42.61
C GLU A 3 16.71 25.02 42.47
N GLN A 4 16.12 24.24 43.37
CA GLN A 4 16.24 22.79 43.43
C GLN A 4 15.02 22.17 42.73
N THR A 5 15.24 21.52 41.58
CA THR A 5 14.22 20.75 40.86
C THR A 5 14.21 19.32 41.37
N ASP A 6 13.07 18.88 41.93
CA ASP A 6 12.89 17.49 42.37
C ASP A 6 12.65 16.54 41.17
N PRO A 7 13.21 15.31 41.19
CA PRO A 7 13.11 14.34 40.11
C PRO A 7 11.69 13.74 39.98
N GLN A 8 11.27 13.44 38.75
CA GLN A 8 9.95 12.89 38.44
C GLN A 8 9.95 11.36 38.36
N SER A 9 8.76 10.76 38.43
CA SER A 9 8.54 9.31 38.51
C SER A 9 9.03 8.49 37.31
N THR A 10 9.52 9.14 36.25
CA THR A 10 10.07 8.51 35.04
C THR A 10 11.60 8.44 35.03
N ASP A 11 12.27 9.03 36.03
CA ASP A 11 13.74 8.96 36.14
C ASP A 11 14.16 7.55 36.59
N LEU A 12 14.69 6.77 35.64
CA LEU A 12 15.22 5.44 35.89
C LEU A 12 16.55 5.53 36.67
N VAL A 13 16.53 5.18 37.96
CA VAL A 13 17.75 5.09 38.78
C VAL A 13 18.31 3.67 38.72
N MET A 14 19.37 3.46 37.94
CA MET A 14 20.16 2.23 38.01
C MET A 14 21.41 2.44 38.88
N GLY A 15 21.39 1.86 40.08
CA GLY A 15 22.54 1.80 40.97
C GLY A 15 23.60 0.83 40.44
N GLY A 16 24.66 1.35 39.84
CA GLY A 16 25.87 0.62 39.49
C GLY A 16 27.08 1.23 40.18
N THR A 17 27.82 0.43 40.94
CA THR A 17 29.00 0.80 41.75
C THR A 17 30.28 0.98 40.91
N ALA A 18 30.20 1.74 39.81
CA ALA A 18 31.37 2.21 39.07
C ALA A 18 31.39 3.74 39.10
N PRO A 19 32.56 4.39 39.31
CA PRO A 19 32.64 5.84 39.25
C PRO A 19 32.23 6.27 37.84
N SER A 20 31.14 7.07 37.79
CA SER A 20 30.63 7.62 36.54
C SER A 20 31.76 8.35 35.81
N PRO A 21 31.95 8.15 34.49
CA PRO A 21 32.82 9.00 33.70
C PRO A 21 32.47 10.46 33.97
N ILE A 22 33.47 11.32 34.10
CA ILE A 22 33.33 12.73 34.51
C ILE A 22 32.43 13.54 33.54
N ASP A 23 32.04 12.96 32.39
CA ASP A 23 31.13 13.52 31.39
C ASP A 23 29.79 12.76 31.25
N ALA A 24 29.39 11.94 32.22
CA ALA A 24 28.08 11.28 32.21
C ALA A 24 26.95 12.30 32.52
N VAL A 25 26.68 13.18 31.56
CA VAL A 25 25.51 14.05 31.57
C VAL A 25 24.28 13.17 31.32
N VAL A 26 23.46 13.00 32.35
CA VAL A 26 22.10 12.46 32.19
C VAL A 26 21.30 13.53 31.46
N LEU A 27 21.32 13.53 30.13
CA LEU A 27 20.45 14.37 29.33
C LEU A 27 19.02 13.81 29.49
N GLY A 28 18.32 14.25 30.53
CA GLY A 28 16.90 14.02 30.70
C GLY A 28 16.08 14.85 29.71
N GLY A 29 14.81 14.49 29.55
CA GLY A 29 13.86 15.25 28.74
C GLY A 29 14.22 15.34 27.25
N ILE A 30 13.85 16.45 26.62
CA ILE A 30 13.99 16.66 25.17
C ILE A 30 15.45 16.67 24.69
N SER A 31 16.40 17.09 25.52
CA SER A 31 17.83 17.01 25.17
C SER A 31 18.30 15.56 25.06
N GLY A 32 17.78 14.69 25.93
CA GLY A 32 18.01 13.25 25.86
C GLY A 32 17.40 12.63 24.61
N LEU A 33 16.17 13.03 24.27
CA LEU A 33 15.50 12.57 23.05
C LEU A 33 16.29 12.96 21.80
N LYS A 34 16.73 14.21 21.69
CA LYS A 34 17.55 14.69 20.57
C LYS A 34 18.83 13.86 20.41
N ALA A 35 19.55 13.61 21.50
CA ALA A 35 20.78 12.81 21.47
C ALA A 35 20.53 11.34 21.09
N ARG A 36 19.46 10.73 21.60
CA ARG A 36 19.09 9.35 21.23
C ARG A 36 18.63 9.26 19.79
N PHE A 37 17.88 10.25 19.29
CA PHE A 37 17.34 10.26 17.93
C PHE A 37 18.44 10.12 16.87
N GLU A 38 19.59 10.76 17.08
CA GLU A 38 20.71 10.77 16.12
C GLU A 38 21.31 9.38 15.84
N HIS A 39 21.24 8.48 16.81
CA HIS A 39 21.90 7.18 16.75
C HIS A 39 20.93 6.00 16.91
N ALA A 40 19.63 6.28 17.00
CA ALA A 40 18.60 5.27 17.17
C ALA A 40 18.30 4.53 15.86
N GLU A 41 17.87 3.29 16.00
CA GLU A 41 17.29 2.52 14.90
C GLU A 41 15.92 3.07 14.48
N ILE A 42 15.44 2.70 13.29
CA ILE A 42 14.22 3.27 12.67
C ILE A 42 13.02 3.26 13.64
N GLU A 43 12.69 2.11 14.24
CA GLU A 43 11.53 2.02 15.15
C GLU A 43 11.75 2.78 16.47
N GLN A 44 13.00 2.86 16.93
CA GLN A 44 13.35 3.67 18.10
C GLN A 44 13.23 5.17 17.78
N LYS A 45 13.63 5.61 16.59
CA LYS A 45 13.43 6.98 16.10
C LYS A 45 11.95 7.32 16.06
N ARG A 46 11.09 6.46 15.52
CA ARG A 46 9.63 6.66 15.51
C ARG A 46 9.07 6.79 16.93
N SER A 47 9.50 5.92 17.85
CA SER A 47 9.11 6.00 19.26
C SER A 47 9.56 7.31 19.93
N ILE A 48 10.79 7.75 19.66
CA ILE A 48 11.33 9.03 20.16
C ILE A 48 10.54 10.23 19.63
N LEU A 49 10.18 10.22 18.35
CA LEU A 49 9.35 11.28 17.75
C LEU A 49 7.95 11.34 18.38
N SER A 50 7.34 10.18 18.64
CA SER A 50 6.04 10.12 19.35
C SER A 50 6.14 10.69 20.77
N GLU A 51 7.24 10.41 21.49
CA GLU A 51 7.48 10.97 22.83
C GLU A 51 7.71 12.49 22.78
N ALA A 52 8.37 12.98 21.73
CA ALA A 52 8.74 14.38 21.57
C ALA A 52 7.54 15.34 21.59
N ILE A 53 6.34 14.88 21.19
CA ILE A 53 5.10 15.68 21.21
C ILE A 53 4.82 16.30 22.59
N GLN A 54 5.24 15.63 23.67
CA GLN A 54 5.02 16.09 25.05
C GLN A 54 5.87 17.31 25.43
N TYR A 55 6.85 17.68 24.60
CA TYR A 55 7.82 18.74 24.87
C TYR A 55 7.53 20.05 24.11
N GLY A 56 6.29 20.24 23.65
CA GLY A 56 5.84 21.49 23.04
C GLY A 56 6.66 21.91 21.81
N GLU A 57 7.09 23.16 21.77
CA GLU A 57 7.84 23.73 20.63
C GLU A 57 9.15 22.99 20.33
N GLU A 58 9.90 22.58 21.37
CA GLU A 58 11.14 21.82 21.17
C GLU A 58 10.88 20.41 20.64
N GLY A 59 9.74 19.83 21.01
CA GLY A 59 9.22 18.59 20.47
C GLY A 59 8.90 18.69 18.99
N ILE A 60 8.14 19.73 18.62
CA ILE A 60 7.79 20.04 17.23
C ILE A 60 9.05 20.27 16.39
N ALA A 61 10.06 20.96 16.93
CA ALA A 61 11.34 21.13 16.25
C ALA A 61 12.06 19.80 15.95
N LEU A 62 11.95 18.82 16.86
CA LEU A 62 12.48 17.48 16.62
C LEU A 62 11.67 16.72 15.56
N LEU A 63 10.36 16.90 15.50
CA LEU A 63 9.53 16.37 14.41
C LEU A 63 9.96 16.96 13.05
N TRP A 64 10.21 18.27 12.96
CA TRP A 64 10.75 18.87 11.73
C TRP A 64 12.06 18.23 11.30
N ARG A 65 12.96 17.95 12.24
CA ARG A 65 14.20 17.18 11.97
C ARG A 65 13.91 15.76 11.47
N GLY A 66 12.85 15.12 11.96
CA GLY A 66 12.41 13.81 11.50
C GLY A 66 12.01 13.78 10.01
N LEU A 67 11.54 14.90 9.44
CA LEU A 67 11.26 15.00 7.99
C LEU A 67 12.52 15.00 7.12
N GLU A 68 13.70 15.21 7.71
CA GLU A 68 14.99 15.22 7.01
C GLU A 68 15.74 13.89 7.13
N ASP A 69 15.23 12.95 7.95
CA ASP A 69 15.85 11.65 8.20
C ASP A 69 16.07 10.86 6.91
N ASP A 70 17.02 9.93 6.87
CA ASP A 70 17.29 9.11 5.69
C ASP A 70 16.25 7.99 5.50
N SER A 71 15.60 7.55 6.57
CA SER A 71 14.52 6.57 6.48
C SER A 71 13.19 7.22 6.09
N LEU A 72 12.57 6.76 4.99
CA LEU A 72 11.22 7.17 4.62
C LEU A 72 10.19 6.91 5.73
N LYS A 73 10.34 5.82 6.48
CA LYS A 73 9.46 5.48 7.61
C LYS A 73 9.54 6.52 8.72
N VAL A 74 10.71 7.07 8.98
CA VAL A 74 10.89 8.15 9.98
C VAL A 74 10.31 9.46 9.46
N ARG A 75 10.55 9.79 8.19
CA ARG A 75 9.97 10.99 7.56
C ARG A 75 8.45 10.96 7.56
N SER A 76 7.84 9.86 7.14
CA SER A 76 6.39 9.71 7.11
C SER A 76 5.76 9.76 8.50
N HIS A 77 6.36 9.06 9.48
CA HIS A 77 5.91 9.10 10.86
C HIS A 77 5.92 10.54 11.40
N SER A 78 7.00 11.27 11.13
CA SER A 78 7.11 12.66 11.55
C SER A 78 6.07 13.57 10.88
N TYR A 79 5.81 13.37 9.58
CA TYR A 79 4.78 14.09 8.85
C TYR A 79 3.40 13.93 9.49
N PHE A 80 3.01 12.69 9.81
CA PHE A 80 1.72 12.43 10.44
C PHE A 80 1.63 13.01 11.85
N LEU A 81 2.71 12.97 12.64
CA LEU A 81 2.74 13.60 13.96
C LEU A 81 2.61 15.12 13.87
N LEU A 82 3.29 15.78 12.92
CA LEU A 82 3.14 17.22 12.70
C LEU A 82 1.69 17.59 12.33
N LYS A 83 1.04 16.79 11.47
CA LYS A 83 -0.37 16.97 11.16
C LYS A 83 -1.28 16.75 12.38
N SER A 84 -1.03 15.71 13.18
CA SER A 84 -1.89 15.35 14.32
C SER A 84 -1.86 16.40 15.43
N VAL A 85 -0.71 17.08 15.64
CA VAL A 85 -0.61 18.21 16.58
C VAL A 85 -1.11 19.54 16.00
N GLY A 86 -1.64 19.54 14.78
CA GLY A 86 -2.25 20.71 14.14
C GLY A 86 -1.26 21.75 13.64
N VAL A 87 0.00 21.37 13.40
CA VAL A 87 0.99 22.29 12.80
C VAL A 87 0.51 22.65 11.39
N GLN A 88 0.34 23.95 11.16
CA GLN A 88 0.03 24.49 9.85
C GLN A 88 1.31 25.04 9.23
N ALA A 89 1.87 24.29 8.28
CA ALA A 89 3.06 24.67 7.57
C ALA A 89 2.92 24.31 6.09
N ARG A 90 3.44 25.19 5.21
CA ARG A 90 3.39 25.01 3.75
C ARG A 90 4.08 23.72 3.32
N GLU A 91 5.12 23.31 4.02
CA GLU A 91 5.86 22.08 3.76
C GLU A 91 4.96 20.84 3.89
N LEU A 92 4.00 20.89 4.81
CA LEU A 92 3.02 19.81 5.01
C LEU A 92 1.92 19.80 3.95
N GLU A 93 1.71 20.92 3.24
CA GLU A 93 0.81 20.97 2.08
C GLU A 93 1.41 20.19 0.89
N MET A 94 2.73 20.11 0.77
CA MET A 94 3.39 19.41 -0.33
C MET A 94 3.24 17.88 -0.19
N GLY A 95 3.32 17.34 1.02
CA GLY A 95 3.16 15.92 1.32
C GLY A 95 4.34 15.37 2.14
N ILE A 96 4.47 14.05 2.19
CA ILE A 96 5.64 13.40 2.81
C ILE A 96 6.83 13.55 1.86
N PRO A 97 7.97 14.11 2.29
CA PRO A 97 9.13 14.27 1.42
C PRO A 97 9.74 12.91 1.04
N LEU A 98 9.90 12.70 -0.26
CA LEU A 98 10.55 11.53 -0.86
C LEU A 98 11.94 11.89 -1.38
N LYS A 99 12.90 10.99 -1.17
CA LYS A 99 14.28 11.07 -1.65
C LYS A 99 14.48 10.04 -2.78
N VAL A 100 15.50 10.28 -3.61
CA VAL A 100 15.92 9.31 -4.64
C VAL A 100 16.32 8.00 -3.96
N GLY A 101 15.81 6.89 -4.49
CA GLY A 101 16.03 5.55 -3.93
C GLY A 101 15.04 5.14 -2.85
N ASP A 102 14.06 5.99 -2.50
CA ASP A 102 12.93 5.56 -1.70
C ASP A 102 12.08 4.55 -2.48
N HIS A 103 11.44 3.65 -1.74
CA HIS A 103 10.48 2.70 -2.28
C HIS A 103 9.10 3.02 -1.70
N ILE A 104 8.09 3.07 -2.57
CA ILE A 104 6.68 3.11 -2.18
C ILE A 104 5.92 2.01 -2.90
N TYR A 105 4.82 1.56 -2.31
CA TYR A 105 4.09 0.38 -2.75
C TYR A 105 2.68 0.80 -3.15
N GLY A 106 2.41 0.82 -4.45
CA GLY A 106 1.06 1.04 -4.96
C GLY A 106 0.27 -0.26 -4.89
N VAL A 107 -0.89 -0.23 -4.24
CA VAL A 107 -1.87 -1.32 -4.32
C VAL A 107 -2.80 -1.03 -5.47
N TYR A 108 -2.94 -1.98 -6.36
CA TYR A 108 -3.78 -1.88 -7.55
C TYR A 108 -4.88 -2.94 -7.52
N GLN A 109 -6.02 -2.56 -8.06
CA GLN A 109 -7.07 -3.49 -8.45
C GLN A 109 -6.94 -3.72 -9.95
N SER A 110 -6.84 -4.98 -10.36
CA SER A 110 -6.75 -5.33 -11.77
C SER A 110 -8.00 -4.89 -12.53
N SER A 111 -7.85 -4.51 -13.79
CA SER A 111 -9.01 -4.33 -14.66
C SER A 111 -9.53 -5.69 -15.07
N VAL A 112 -10.85 -5.78 -15.27
CA VAL A 112 -11.46 -6.95 -15.87
C VAL A 112 -12.38 -6.48 -16.98
N THR A 113 -12.07 -6.88 -18.20
CA THR A 113 -12.91 -6.62 -19.37
C THR A 113 -13.54 -7.90 -19.85
N TYR A 114 -14.77 -7.80 -20.34
CA TYR A 114 -15.57 -8.93 -20.83
C TYR A 114 -15.96 -8.69 -22.28
N GLY A 115 -15.80 -9.71 -23.10
CA GLY A 115 -16.39 -9.85 -24.42
C GLY A 115 -17.52 -10.86 -24.41
N ASP A 116 -18.03 -11.20 -25.59
CA ASP A 116 -19.12 -12.18 -25.73
C ASP A 116 -18.70 -13.62 -25.33
N ASP A 117 -17.40 -13.93 -25.44
CA ASP A 117 -16.82 -15.26 -25.23
C ASP A 117 -15.40 -15.23 -24.64
N TRP A 118 -14.97 -14.09 -24.09
CA TRP A 118 -13.66 -13.94 -23.47
C TRP A 118 -13.70 -12.95 -22.32
N TYR A 119 -12.71 -13.04 -21.46
CA TYR A 119 -12.41 -12.05 -20.43
C TYR A 119 -10.92 -11.75 -20.46
N TYR A 120 -10.55 -10.54 -20.05
CA TYR A 120 -9.16 -10.13 -19.94
C TYR A 120 -8.95 -9.50 -18.57
N ILE A 121 -7.97 -10.00 -17.83
CA ILE A 121 -7.53 -9.43 -16.56
C ILE A 121 -6.19 -8.76 -16.79
N ASN A 122 -6.19 -7.43 -16.80
CA ASN A 122 -4.94 -6.71 -16.80
C ASN A 122 -4.47 -6.51 -15.36
N SER A 123 -3.27 -6.97 -15.07
CA SER A 123 -2.56 -6.74 -13.81
C SER A 123 -1.17 -6.15 -14.01
N SER A 124 -0.88 -5.69 -15.23
CA SER A 124 0.39 -5.07 -15.58
C SER A 124 0.28 -3.55 -15.51
N ILE A 125 1.30 -2.93 -14.92
CA ILE A 125 1.47 -1.47 -14.86
C ILE A 125 2.43 -1.01 -15.97
N ASP A 126 3.37 -1.89 -16.33
CA ASP A 126 4.51 -1.56 -17.19
C ASP A 126 4.41 -2.26 -18.54
N ASP A 127 3.21 -2.46 -19.10
CA ASP A 127 3.10 -2.99 -20.46
C ASP A 127 3.72 -1.98 -21.45
N GLU A 128 5.01 -2.18 -21.67
CA GLU A 128 5.81 -1.73 -22.79
C GLU A 128 5.32 -2.51 -24.01
N GLU A 129 4.17 -2.15 -24.56
CA GLU A 129 3.93 -2.52 -25.96
C GLU A 129 4.99 -1.76 -26.79
N GLU A 130 6.08 -2.47 -27.08
CA GLU A 130 7.33 -1.99 -27.70
C GLU A 130 7.18 -1.44 -29.13
N ASP A 131 5.97 -1.38 -29.71
CA ASP A 131 5.80 -1.17 -31.16
C ASP A 131 4.93 0.01 -31.59
N ASP A 132 4.28 0.76 -30.69
CA ASP A 132 3.55 1.97 -31.07
C ASP A 132 4.39 3.22 -30.80
N GLU A 133 5.24 3.59 -31.77
CA GLU A 133 6.09 4.80 -31.79
C GLU A 133 5.33 6.14 -31.65
N ASP A 134 4.00 6.14 -31.48
CA ASP A 134 3.16 7.33 -31.58
C ASP A 134 2.38 7.71 -30.29
N TRP A 135 2.48 6.96 -29.18
CA TRP A 135 1.80 7.28 -27.92
C TRP A 135 2.75 7.85 -26.85
N ASP A 136 3.23 9.07 -27.09
CA ASP A 136 4.08 9.87 -26.18
C ASP A 136 3.35 10.36 -24.90
N ASP A 137 2.12 9.89 -24.65
CA ASP A 137 1.22 10.35 -23.57
C ASP A 137 0.98 9.24 -22.50
N LYS A 138 1.99 8.44 -22.14
CA LYS A 138 1.87 7.61 -20.94
C LYS A 138 1.68 8.55 -19.73
N PRO A 139 0.62 8.38 -18.91
CA PRO A 139 0.35 9.29 -17.80
C PRO A 139 1.55 9.25 -16.85
N ASP A 140 2.21 10.41 -16.70
CA ASP A 140 3.37 10.54 -15.84
C ASP A 140 2.96 10.21 -14.39
N PHE A 141 3.69 9.27 -13.80
CA PHE A 141 3.59 8.91 -12.38
C PHE A 141 3.81 10.12 -11.47
N TYR A 142 4.56 11.12 -11.96
CA TYR A 142 4.80 12.38 -11.28
C TYR A 142 3.84 13.47 -11.75
N HIS A 143 3.31 14.23 -10.79
CA HIS A 143 2.46 15.38 -11.04
C HIS A 143 3.13 16.67 -10.58
N VAL A 144 2.79 17.78 -11.23
CA VAL A 144 3.21 19.12 -10.81
C VAL A 144 2.07 19.81 -10.07
N GLY A 145 2.34 20.25 -8.86
CA GLY A 145 1.40 20.98 -8.00
C GLY A 145 1.92 22.36 -7.66
N GLN A 146 1.03 23.22 -7.18
CA GLN A 146 1.38 24.54 -6.68
C GLN A 146 0.88 24.72 -5.24
N THR A 147 1.70 25.32 -4.38
CA THR A 147 1.27 25.74 -3.05
C THR A 147 0.31 26.92 -3.17
N LYS A 148 -0.36 27.31 -2.07
CA LYS A 148 -1.23 28.51 -2.05
C LYS A 148 -0.52 29.81 -2.46
N GLU A 149 0.80 29.86 -2.30
CA GLU A 149 1.66 30.99 -2.66
C GLU A 149 2.18 30.92 -4.10
N GLY A 150 1.80 29.88 -4.87
CA GLY A 150 2.22 29.68 -6.25
C GLY A 150 3.58 29.00 -6.42
N LYS A 151 4.16 28.41 -5.36
CA LYS A 151 5.41 27.65 -5.48
C LYS A 151 5.11 26.29 -6.09
N GLU A 152 5.77 25.97 -7.20
CA GLU A 152 5.69 24.66 -7.84
C GLU A 152 6.48 23.58 -7.09
N PHE A 153 5.95 22.36 -7.09
CA PHE A 153 6.61 21.16 -6.57
C PHE A 153 6.09 19.92 -7.29
N VAL A 154 6.89 18.85 -7.29
CA VAL A 154 6.56 17.56 -7.89
C VAL A 154 6.02 16.62 -6.82
N TYR A 155 4.96 15.88 -7.11
CA TYR A 155 4.35 14.95 -6.17
C TYR A 155 3.79 13.69 -6.84
N ILE A 156 3.61 12.65 -6.03
CA ILE A 156 2.88 11.42 -6.34
C ILE A 156 1.59 11.45 -5.52
N SER A 157 0.47 11.00 -6.08
CA SER A 157 -0.85 11.06 -5.46
C SER A 157 -1.59 9.74 -5.54
N GLU A 158 -2.44 9.47 -4.55
CA GLU A 158 -3.39 8.36 -4.58
C GLU A 158 -4.55 8.58 -5.56
N VAL A 159 -4.91 9.84 -5.79
CA VAL A 159 -5.96 10.18 -6.75
C VAL A 159 -5.28 10.23 -8.12
N PRO A 160 -5.48 9.26 -9.03
CA PRO A 160 -5.31 9.56 -10.43
C PRO A 160 -6.27 10.72 -10.65
N GLY A 161 -5.74 11.91 -10.97
CA GLY A 161 -6.59 13.00 -11.39
C GLY A 161 -7.35 12.47 -12.59
N ARG A 162 -8.57 11.94 -12.37
CA ARG A 162 -9.42 11.44 -13.44
C ARG A 162 -9.63 12.65 -14.31
N ASP A 163 -8.84 12.76 -15.36
CA ASP A 163 -9.12 13.70 -16.40
C ASP A 163 -10.43 13.18 -17.00
N PRO A 164 -11.53 13.93 -16.89
CA PRO A 164 -12.81 13.50 -17.45
C PRO A 164 -12.76 13.37 -18.99
N SER A 165 -11.64 13.76 -19.63
CA SER A 165 -11.35 13.48 -21.03
C SER A 165 -10.59 12.17 -21.28
N MET A 166 -10.16 11.44 -20.23
CA MET A 166 -9.55 10.14 -20.41
C MET A 166 -10.53 9.20 -21.12
N SER A 167 -9.98 8.63 -22.20
CA SER A 167 -10.67 7.90 -23.24
C SER A 167 -11.30 6.58 -22.77
N GLU A 168 -12.09 5.95 -23.62
CA GLU A 168 -12.61 4.58 -23.45
C GLU A 168 -11.53 3.50 -23.17
N TYR A 169 -10.23 3.87 -23.13
CA TYR A 169 -9.11 2.97 -22.86
C TYR A 169 -8.78 2.78 -21.37
N ASP A 170 -9.23 3.64 -20.47
CA ASP A 170 -8.99 3.50 -19.01
C ASP A 170 -9.60 2.20 -18.43
N TYR A 171 -10.59 1.62 -19.12
CA TYR A 171 -11.22 0.36 -18.71
C TYR A 171 -10.26 -0.83 -18.75
N TYR A 172 -9.14 -0.72 -19.46
CA TYR A 172 -8.19 -1.83 -19.63
C TYR A 172 -7.01 -1.77 -18.66
N HIS A 173 -6.87 -0.72 -17.85
CA HIS A 173 -5.71 -0.58 -16.95
C HIS A 173 -6.06 -0.86 -15.50
N PRO A 174 -5.13 -1.48 -14.73
CA PRO A 174 -5.29 -1.62 -13.29
C PRO A 174 -5.55 -0.26 -12.63
N SER A 175 -6.53 -0.21 -11.75
CA SER A 175 -6.88 0.99 -11.00
C SER A 175 -6.04 1.06 -9.73
N LEU A 176 -5.26 2.14 -9.56
CA LEU A 176 -4.58 2.41 -8.29
C LEU A 176 -5.63 2.56 -7.17
N VAL A 177 -5.50 1.75 -6.13
CA VAL A 177 -6.29 1.85 -4.90
C VAL A 177 -5.64 2.84 -3.96
N ARG A 178 -4.36 2.65 -3.62
CA ARG A 178 -3.63 3.51 -2.68
C ARG A 178 -2.12 3.26 -2.71
N HIS A 179 -1.34 4.24 -2.28
CA HIS A 179 0.08 4.08 -2.00
C HIS A 179 0.36 3.80 -0.52
N TYR A 180 1.37 2.98 -0.26
CA TYR A 180 1.85 2.62 1.07
C TYR A 180 3.37 2.76 1.16
N ILE A 181 3.87 3.02 2.37
CA ILE A 181 5.32 3.07 2.65
C ILE A 181 5.83 1.71 3.16
N GLU A 182 4.96 0.94 3.81
CA GLU A 182 5.26 -0.38 4.35
C GLU A 182 4.74 -1.45 3.39
N GLN A 183 5.63 -2.26 2.82
CA GLN A 183 5.28 -3.34 1.89
C GLN A 183 4.25 -4.30 2.49
N VAL A 184 4.48 -4.76 3.73
CA VAL A 184 3.60 -5.72 4.41
C VAL A 184 2.17 -5.18 4.51
N VAL A 185 2.01 -3.89 4.79
CA VAL A 185 0.69 -3.24 4.84
C VAL A 185 0.06 -3.19 3.44
N ALA A 186 0.86 -2.87 2.42
CA ALA A 186 0.39 -2.90 1.03
C ALA A 186 -0.09 -4.30 0.62
N GLU A 187 0.63 -5.35 1.01
CA GLU A 187 0.29 -6.76 0.71
C GLU A 187 -1.00 -7.19 1.40
N GLU A 188 -1.19 -6.83 2.67
CA GLU A 188 -2.44 -7.08 3.39
C GLU A 188 -3.64 -6.39 2.73
N VAL A 189 -3.45 -5.15 2.28
CA VAL A 189 -4.50 -4.39 1.58
C VAL A 189 -4.76 -4.97 0.19
N ALA A 190 -3.73 -5.33 -0.56
CA ALA A 190 -3.87 -5.97 -1.86
C ALA A 190 -4.65 -7.29 -1.75
N GLN A 191 -4.41 -8.07 -0.69
CA GLN A 191 -5.21 -9.26 -0.40
C GLN A 191 -6.69 -8.91 -0.13
N ALA A 192 -6.96 -7.83 0.59
CA ALA A 192 -8.33 -7.38 0.83
C ALA A 192 -9.01 -6.91 -0.47
N VAL A 193 -8.32 -6.13 -1.30
CA VAL A 193 -8.77 -5.69 -2.64
C VAL A 193 -9.11 -6.89 -3.50
N TYR A 194 -8.21 -7.87 -3.54
CA TYR A 194 -8.38 -9.11 -4.26
C TYR A 194 -9.65 -9.86 -3.82
N CYS A 195 -9.87 -10.01 -2.51
CA CYS A 195 -11.06 -10.68 -1.97
C CYS A 195 -12.36 -9.93 -2.28
N ASN A 196 -12.34 -8.59 -2.18
CA ASN A 196 -13.49 -7.75 -2.50
C ASN A 196 -13.82 -7.78 -3.99
N HIS A 197 -12.80 -7.75 -4.84
CA HIS A 197 -13.03 -7.81 -6.29
C HIS A 197 -13.69 -9.13 -6.68
N PHE A 198 -13.34 -10.23 -6.02
CA PHE A 198 -14.04 -11.51 -6.19
C PHE A 198 -15.51 -11.49 -5.76
N SER A 199 -15.91 -10.70 -4.76
CA SER A 199 -17.34 -10.58 -4.42
C SER A 199 -18.13 -9.82 -5.48
N ASP A 200 -17.46 -8.93 -6.21
CA ASP A 200 -18.07 -7.99 -7.14
C ASP A 200 -17.97 -8.45 -8.60
N LEU A 201 -17.21 -9.52 -8.88
CA LEU A 201 -17.11 -10.14 -10.19
C LEU A 201 -18.51 -10.62 -10.63
N TYR A 202 -19.19 -9.76 -11.39
CA TYR A 202 -20.57 -9.94 -11.84
C TYR A 202 -20.66 -10.94 -12.98
N CYS A 203 -19.59 -11.07 -13.77
CA CYS A 203 -19.55 -12.03 -14.84
C CYS A 203 -19.41 -13.42 -14.25
N GLU A 204 -20.40 -14.21 -14.62
CA GLU A 204 -20.50 -15.60 -14.30
C GLU A 204 -19.13 -16.22 -14.63
N ILE A 205 -18.45 -16.71 -13.60
CA ILE A 205 -17.15 -17.40 -13.60
C ILE A 205 -16.92 -18.37 -14.79
N HIS A 206 -17.97 -18.70 -15.53
CA HIS A 206 -17.95 -19.50 -16.73
C HIS A 206 -17.36 -18.81 -17.96
N GLU A 207 -17.31 -17.49 -18.05
CA GLU A 207 -16.57 -16.84 -19.14
C GLU A 207 -15.05 -16.92 -18.94
N ILE A 208 -14.61 -17.50 -17.82
CA ILE A 208 -13.21 -17.88 -17.56
C ILE A 208 -12.84 -19.11 -18.41
N ASP A 209 -12.90 -18.96 -19.73
CA ASP A 209 -12.50 -19.98 -20.70
C ASP A 209 -11.19 -19.63 -21.41
N GLU A 210 -10.46 -20.68 -21.78
CA GLU A 210 -9.31 -20.69 -22.70
C GLU A 210 -8.18 -19.66 -22.45
N THR A 211 -7.66 -19.55 -21.22
CA THR A 211 -6.20 -19.36 -21.15
C THR A 211 -5.57 -20.68 -21.59
N TRP A 212 -5.06 -20.72 -22.82
CA TRP A 212 -4.49 -21.90 -23.51
C TRP A 212 -3.30 -22.58 -22.79
N SER A 213 -3.04 -22.20 -21.55
CA SER A 213 -1.87 -22.57 -20.75
C SER A 213 -2.19 -22.84 -19.29
N ALA A 214 -3.45 -22.80 -18.84
CA ALA A 214 -3.76 -23.12 -17.44
C ALA A 214 -3.18 -24.51 -17.10
N PRO A 215 -2.35 -24.63 -16.06
CA PRO A 215 -1.68 -25.88 -15.73
C PRO A 215 -2.69 -27.01 -15.54
N ASP A 216 -2.27 -28.24 -15.86
CA ASP A 216 -3.07 -29.46 -15.70
C ASP A 216 -3.22 -29.78 -14.20
N ILE A 217 -4.05 -29.01 -13.51
CA ILE A 217 -4.42 -29.24 -12.13
C ILE A 217 -5.53 -30.28 -12.07
N ASP A 218 -5.32 -31.36 -11.32
CA ASP A 218 -6.38 -32.28 -10.94
C ASP A 218 -7.31 -31.57 -9.94
N LEU A 219 -8.27 -30.81 -10.48
CA LEU A 219 -9.19 -30.01 -9.68
C LEU A 219 -10.05 -30.89 -8.77
N ARG A 220 -10.33 -32.14 -9.16
CA ARG A 220 -11.10 -33.07 -8.33
C ARG A 220 -10.29 -33.47 -7.10
N ALA A 221 -9.03 -33.84 -7.29
CA ALA A 221 -8.12 -34.12 -6.18
C ALA A 221 -7.92 -32.88 -5.29
N TRP A 222 -7.85 -31.68 -5.87
CA TRP A 222 -7.75 -30.43 -5.11
C TRP A 222 -8.99 -30.18 -4.26
N VAL A 223 -10.20 -30.34 -4.83
CA VAL A 223 -11.49 -30.21 -4.12
C VAL A 223 -11.59 -31.20 -2.96
N GLU A 224 -11.21 -32.46 -3.20
CA GLU A 224 -11.21 -33.52 -2.18
C GLU A 224 -10.22 -33.20 -1.05
N THR A 225 -8.98 -32.82 -1.40
CA THR A 225 -7.93 -32.48 -0.44
C THR A 225 -8.34 -31.30 0.46
N ASN A 226 -9.03 -30.31 -0.11
CA ASN A 226 -9.46 -29.11 0.60
C ASN A 226 -10.85 -29.22 1.23
N ASN A 227 -11.53 -30.37 1.10
CA ASN A 227 -12.89 -30.61 1.60
C ASN A 227 -13.92 -29.56 1.11
N ILE A 228 -13.83 -29.17 -0.16
CA ILE A 228 -14.72 -28.15 -0.74
C ILE A 228 -16.09 -28.78 -1.05
N THR A 229 -17.15 -28.13 -0.58
CA THR A 229 -18.53 -28.52 -0.91
C THR A 229 -18.97 -27.81 -2.18
N ILE A 230 -19.36 -28.56 -3.22
CA ILE A 230 -19.85 -28.00 -4.49
C ILE A 230 -21.38 -27.98 -4.48
N ASP A 231 -21.95 -26.83 -4.19
CA ASP A 231 -23.39 -26.56 -4.07
C ASP A 231 -23.94 -25.64 -5.17
N ALA A 232 -23.08 -25.12 -6.05
CA ALA A 232 -23.49 -24.35 -7.21
C ALA A 232 -24.22 -25.27 -8.22
N VAL A 233 -25.39 -24.83 -8.66
CA VAL A 233 -26.20 -25.49 -9.69
C VAL A 233 -26.07 -24.69 -10.96
N PHE A 234 -25.58 -25.33 -12.02
CA PHE A 234 -25.53 -24.75 -13.35
C PHE A 234 -26.93 -24.84 -13.94
N THR A 235 -27.65 -23.71 -14.04
CA THR A 235 -29.06 -23.70 -14.47
C THR A 235 -29.24 -23.69 -15.97
N GLU A 236 -28.20 -23.31 -16.71
CA GLU A 236 -28.26 -23.26 -18.18
C GLU A 236 -27.63 -24.52 -18.76
N ASP A 237 -28.46 -25.50 -19.09
CA ASP A 237 -28.12 -26.51 -20.09
C ASP A 237 -28.11 -25.79 -21.46
N ARG A 238 -27.10 -24.93 -21.69
CA ARG A 238 -26.82 -24.36 -23.02
C ARG A 238 -26.28 -25.50 -23.88
N GLY A 239 -27.21 -26.33 -24.35
CA GLY A 239 -26.93 -27.61 -24.99
C GLY A 239 -25.74 -27.56 -25.94
N GLY A 240 -24.61 -28.12 -25.49
CA GLY A 240 -23.46 -28.44 -26.33
C GLY A 240 -22.23 -27.53 -26.23
N TRP A 241 -22.18 -26.50 -25.38
CA TRP A 241 -20.99 -25.65 -25.23
C TRP A 241 -20.29 -25.90 -23.87
N GLY A 242 -18.98 -26.19 -23.91
CA GLY A 242 -18.14 -26.54 -22.76
C GLY A 242 -18.03 -28.04 -22.48
N ASP A 243 -16.83 -28.54 -22.22
CA ASP A 243 -16.65 -29.92 -21.75
C ASP A 243 -17.10 -30.08 -20.28
N GLN A 244 -17.21 -31.32 -19.81
CA GLN A 244 -17.62 -31.61 -18.43
C GLN A 244 -16.62 -31.07 -17.39
N GLU A 245 -15.39 -30.79 -17.79
CA GLU A 245 -14.33 -30.32 -16.91
C GLU A 245 -14.46 -28.83 -16.66
N TRP A 246 -14.66 -28.04 -17.71
CA TRP A 246 -14.99 -26.61 -17.64
C TRP A 246 -16.21 -26.37 -16.75
N GLN A 247 -17.31 -27.12 -16.96
CA GLN A 247 -18.51 -26.99 -16.12
C GLN A 247 -18.21 -27.28 -14.65
N TYR A 248 -17.31 -28.24 -14.38
CA TYR A 248 -16.87 -28.56 -13.03
C TYR A 248 -16.02 -27.43 -12.42
N ARG A 249 -15.07 -26.87 -13.18
CA ARG A 249 -14.25 -25.69 -12.78
C ARG A 249 -15.13 -24.52 -12.36
N CYS A 250 -16.12 -24.19 -13.20
CA CYS A 250 -17.07 -23.12 -12.93
C CYS A 250 -17.83 -23.34 -11.62
N ARG A 251 -18.34 -24.56 -11.40
CA ARG A 251 -19.09 -24.88 -10.19
C ARG A 251 -18.24 -24.79 -8.92
N VAL A 252 -16.96 -25.18 -8.99
CA VAL A 252 -16.04 -25.05 -7.85
C VAL A 252 -15.85 -23.59 -7.48
N LEU A 253 -15.46 -22.76 -8.46
CA LEU A 253 -15.23 -21.34 -8.27
C LEU A 253 -16.49 -20.62 -7.75
N MET A 254 -17.66 -20.88 -8.34
CA MET A 254 -18.94 -20.30 -7.88
C MET A 254 -19.30 -20.75 -6.46
N SER A 255 -19.06 -22.00 -6.10
CA SER A 255 -19.30 -22.50 -4.74
C SER A 255 -18.38 -21.84 -3.73
N LEU A 256 -17.09 -21.69 -4.03
CA LEU A 256 -16.13 -20.98 -3.18
C LEU A 256 -16.55 -19.51 -2.98
N GLN A 257 -16.92 -18.82 -4.05
CA GLN A 257 -17.40 -17.43 -4.02
C GLN A 257 -18.69 -17.31 -3.17
N LYS A 258 -19.70 -18.15 -3.43
CA LYS A 258 -20.99 -18.16 -2.71
C LYS A 258 -20.81 -18.43 -1.21
N GLN A 259 -19.88 -19.32 -0.86
CA GLN A 259 -19.53 -19.66 0.52
C GLN A 259 -18.56 -18.66 1.15
N LYS A 260 -18.16 -17.60 0.43
CA LYS A 260 -17.20 -16.58 0.86
C LYS A 260 -15.86 -17.16 1.29
N GLN A 261 -15.44 -18.26 0.66
CA GLN A 261 -14.15 -18.91 0.90
C GLN A 261 -13.04 -18.25 0.07
N PHE A 262 -12.87 -16.92 0.19
CA PHE A 262 -11.99 -16.14 -0.69
C PHE A 262 -10.51 -16.51 -0.61
N ASN A 263 -10.03 -16.96 0.55
CA ASN A 263 -8.66 -17.48 0.67
C ASN A 263 -8.46 -18.74 -0.19
N ARG A 264 -9.44 -19.66 -0.19
CA ARG A 264 -9.38 -20.87 -1.03
C ARG A 264 -9.56 -20.53 -2.50
N LEU A 265 -10.40 -19.56 -2.79
CA LEU A 265 -10.60 -19.06 -4.15
C LEU A 265 -9.29 -18.46 -4.69
N ARG A 266 -8.58 -17.67 -3.89
CA ARG A 266 -7.24 -17.16 -4.21
C ARG A 266 -6.22 -18.28 -4.43
N GLU A 267 -6.11 -19.23 -3.50
CA GLU A 267 -5.19 -20.36 -3.63
C GLU A 267 -5.43 -21.16 -4.93
N LEU A 268 -6.69 -21.38 -5.28
CA LEU A 268 -7.06 -22.04 -6.54
C LEU A 268 -6.70 -21.17 -7.75
N TRP A 269 -6.98 -19.87 -7.69
CA TRP A 269 -6.68 -18.91 -8.75
C TRP A 269 -5.18 -18.81 -9.05
N GLU A 270 -4.35 -18.76 -8.00
CA GLU A 270 -2.89 -18.80 -8.10
C GLU A 270 -2.40 -20.12 -8.70
N GLN A 271 -3.00 -21.26 -8.31
CA GLN A 271 -2.66 -22.56 -8.88
C GLN A 271 -3.06 -22.71 -10.35
N LEU A 272 -4.09 -21.97 -10.77
CA LEU A 272 -4.50 -21.87 -12.18
C LEU A 272 -3.66 -20.86 -12.96
N GLU A 273 -2.66 -20.24 -12.32
CA GLU A 273 -1.76 -19.24 -12.91
C GLU A 273 -2.50 -18.03 -13.49
N TYR A 274 -3.66 -17.70 -12.93
CA TYR A 274 -4.40 -16.51 -13.34
C TYR A 274 -3.77 -15.23 -12.76
N SER A 275 -3.84 -14.15 -13.54
CA SER A 275 -3.48 -12.80 -13.11
C SER A 275 -4.18 -12.45 -11.78
N PRO A 276 -3.45 -11.83 -10.83
CA PRO A 276 -4.06 -11.44 -9.58
C PRO A 276 -5.16 -10.39 -9.80
N LEU A 277 -6.19 -10.35 -8.94
CA LEU A 277 -7.25 -9.34 -8.98
C LEU A 277 -6.91 -8.08 -8.16
N GLY A 278 -5.97 -8.22 -7.24
CA GLY A 278 -5.38 -7.15 -6.46
C GLY A 278 -3.92 -7.47 -6.22
N PHE A 279 -3.05 -6.50 -6.44
CA PHE A 279 -1.60 -6.72 -6.39
C PHE A 279 -0.86 -5.47 -5.89
N VAL A 280 0.39 -5.68 -5.50
CA VAL A 280 1.30 -4.61 -5.10
C VAL A 280 2.30 -4.39 -6.22
N HIS A 281 2.50 -3.14 -6.59
CA HIS A 281 3.57 -2.72 -7.47
C HIS A 281 4.51 -1.78 -6.70
N GLU A 282 5.81 -2.04 -6.81
CA GLU A 282 6.85 -1.29 -6.13
C GLU A 282 7.38 -0.17 -7.02
N HIS A 283 7.26 1.07 -6.55
CA HIS A 283 7.75 2.25 -7.24
C HIS A 283 9.07 2.70 -6.63
N LEU A 284 10.13 2.73 -7.44
CA LEU A 284 11.42 3.31 -7.07
C LEU A 284 11.45 4.80 -7.42
N ILE A 285 11.66 5.63 -6.41
CA ILE A 285 11.69 7.08 -6.58
C ILE A 285 13.00 7.51 -7.25
N ASP A 286 12.89 8.14 -8.43
CA ASP A 286 14.05 8.55 -9.26
C ASP A 286 14.47 10.01 -9.02
N ARG A 287 13.63 10.81 -8.37
CA ARG A 287 13.84 12.24 -8.12
C ARG A 287 13.22 12.68 -6.78
N THR A 288 13.72 13.78 -6.23
CA THR A 288 13.09 14.37 -5.04
C THR A 288 11.69 14.87 -5.37
N CYS A 289 10.71 14.37 -4.64
CA CYS A 289 9.30 14.73 -4.79
C CYS A 289 8.57 14.58 -3.44
N TYR A 290 7.25 14.64 -3.46
CA TYR A 290 6.42 14.47 -2.27
C TYR A 290 5.34 13.40 -2.49
N LEU A 291 5.05 12.59 -1.48
CA LEU A 291 3.90 11.68 -1.48
C LEU A 291 2.70 12.36 -0.84
N ARG A 292 1.61 12.47 -1.60
CA ARG A 292 0.31 12.95 -1.12
C ARG A 292 -0.64 11.78 -0.95
N LEU A 293 -0.92 11.48 0.31
CA LEU A 293 -1.97 10.55 0.71
C LEU A 293 -3.28 11.34 0.86
N SER A 294 -4.40 10.78 0.43
CA SER A 294 -5.72 11.37 0.65
C SER A 294 -5.92 11.57 2.16
N ASN A 295 -6.60 12.66 2.54
CA ASN A 295 -6.76 13.05 3.94
C ASN A 295 -7.66 12.08 4.75
N ASP A 296 -8.11 10.96 4.17
CA ASP A 296 -9.20 10.16 4.74
C ASP A 296 -8.78 9.19 5.84
N ASP A 297 -7.50 8.97 6.12
CA ASP A 297 -7.08 8.10 7.24
C ASP A 297 -5.88 8.64 8.03
N THR A 298 -6.14 9.56 8.96
CA THR A 298 -5.27 9.78 10.12
C THR A 298 -5.50 8.66 11.15
N THR A 299 -5.12 7.43 10.83
CA THR A 299 -4.91 6.40 11.86
C THR A 299 -3.45 5.95 11.81
N ALA A 300 -2.71 6.42 12.81
CA ALA A 300 -1.34 6.04 13.12
C ALA A 300 -1.32 4.78 13.99
#